data_AF-Q4A6Y8-F1
#
_entry.id   AF-Q4A6Y8-F1
#
_cell.length_a   1.000
_cell.length_b   1.000
_cell.length_c   1.000
_cell.angle_alpha   90.00
_cell.angle_beta   90.00
_cell.angle_gamma   90.00
#
_symmetry.space_group_name_H-M   'P 1'
#
loop_
_entity.id
_entity.type
_entity.pdbx_description
1 polymer ?
#
loop_
_entity_poly.entity_id
_entity_poly.type
_entity_poly.pdbx_seq_one_letter_code
_entity_poly.pdbx_strand_id
1 'polypeptide(L)' 'MNVQETVFAHLRKLTKKEFHLDSLLSDLKLDSLDIAELIIEAEKKFKIEISDEMLQNLKKVSDIVNLITDLVEAE' A
#
# COMPACT_ATOMS: atom_id res chain seq x y z
N MET A 1 -2.55 7.88 13.49
CA MET A 1 -2.61 8.17 12.04
C MET A 1 -3.02 6.87 11.35
N ASN A 2 -4.09 6.82 10.56
CA ASN A 2 -4.61 5.55 10.04
C ASN A 2 -4.12 5.28 8.62
N VAL A 3 -2.85 4.85 8.50
CA VAL A 3 -2.22 4.39 7.25
C VAL A 3 -3.05 3.29 6.60
N GLN A 4 -3.41 2.27 7.38
CA GLN A 4 -4.19 1.12 6.94
C GLN A 4 -5.50 1.53 6.26
N GLU A 5 -6.19 2.53 6.82
CA GLU A 5 -7.49 2.96 6.30
C GLU A 5 -7.37 3.64 4.94
N THR A 6 -6.29 4.42 4.72
CA THR A 6 -6.02 5.03 3.41
C THR A 6 -5.72 3.97 2.36
N VAL A 7 -4.82 3.03 2.69
CA VAL A 7 -4.43 1.94 1.79
C VAL A 7 -5.66 1.08 1.45
N PHE A 8 -6.46 0.71 2.44
CA PHE A 8 -7.68 -0.08 2.24
C PHE A 8 -8.73 0.67 1.43
N ALA A 9 -8.94 1.96 1.68
CA ALA A 9 -9.89 2.76 0.91
C ALA A 9 -9.52 2.81 -0.58
N HIS A 10 -8.22 2.92 -0.88
CA HIS A 10 -7.72 2.95 -2.25
C HIS A 10 -7.81 1.57 -2.90
N LEU A 11 -7.34 0.52 -2.23
CA LEU A 11 -7.47 -0.86 -2.68
C LEU A 11 -8.92 -1.23 -2.99
N ARG A 12 -9.88 -0.81 -2.17
CA ARG A 12 -11.32 -1.07 -2.39
C ARG A 12 -11.90 -0.34 -3.61
N LYS A 13 -11.27 0.73 -4.08
CA LYS A 13 -11.65 1.38 -5.35
C LYS A 13 -11.10 0.61 -6.54
N LEU A 14 -9.88 0.08 -6.41
CA LEU A 14 -9.17 -0.64 -7.48
C LEU A 14 -9.68 -2.08 -7.63
N THR A 15 -9.95 -2.75 -6.50
CA THR A 15 -10.53 -4.09 -6.45
C THR A 15 -11.95 -4.09 -5.90
N LYS A 16 -12.89 -4.73 -6.62
CA LYS A 16 -14.27 -4.95 -6.16
C LYS A 16 -14.42 -6.20 -5.29
N LYS A 17 -13.31 -6.87 -4.96
CA LYS A 17 -13.30 -8.08 -4.15
C LYS A 17 -12.99 -7.78 -2.69
N GLU A 18 -13.38 -8.72 -1.84
CA GLU A 18 -12.97 -8.73 -0.45
C GLU A 18 -11.48 -9.06 -0.36
N PHE A 19 -10.75 -8.33 0.47
CA PHE A 19 -9.33 -8.51 0.70
C PHE A 19 -8.98 -8.28 2.15
N HIS A 20 -7.91 -8.93 2.58
CA HIS A 20 -7.41 -8.86 3.94
C HIS A 20 -5.95 -8.46 3.93
N LEU A 21 -5.40 -8.17 5.12
CA LEU A 21 -3.97 -7.90 5.28
C LEU A 21 -3.10 -9.05 4.72
N ASP A 22 -3.55 -10.30 4.85
CA ASP A 22 -2.82 -11.45 4.32
C ASP A 22 -3.00 -11.66 2.81
N SER A 23 -3.93 -10.94 2.16
CA SER A 23 -4.16 -11.04 0.72
C SER A 23 -2.95 -10.53 -0.06
N LEU A 24 -2.60 -11.28 -1.11
CA LEU A 24 -1.56 -10.90 -2.05
C LEU A 24 -2.08 -9.85 -3.01
N LEU A 25 -1.25 -8.84 -3.30
CA LEU A 25 -1.57 -7.80 -4.30
C LEU A 25 -1.85 -8.42 -5.68
N SER A 26 -1.12 -9.49 -6.00
CA SER A 26 -1.33 -10.27 -7.23
C SER A 26 -2.69 -10.98 -7.28
N ASP A 27 -3.24 -11.39 -6.12
CA ASP A 27 -4.56 -12.03 -6.05
C ASP A 27 -5.69 -11.01 -6.27
N LEU A 28 -5.44 -9.78 -5.82
CA LEU A 28 -6.32 -8.63 -6.02
C LEU A 28 -6.37 -8.14 -7.47
N LYS A 29 -5.55 -8.72 -8.35
CA LYS A 29 -5.35 -8.27 -9.73
C LYS A 29 -5.01 -6.78 -9.80
N LEU A 30 -4.17 -6.31 -8.89
CA LEU A 30 -3.61 -4.97 -8.98
C LEU A 30 -2.49 -5.02 -9.99
N ASP A 31 -2.60 -4.18 -11.01
CA ASP A 31 -1.54 -4.01 -11.98
C ASP A 31 -0.43 -3.13 -11.38
N SER A 32 0.75 -3.11 -12.01
CA SER A 32 1.87 -2.30 -11.53
C SER A 32 1.54 -0.80 -11.41
N LEU A 33 0.61 -0.30 -12.24
CA LEU A 33 0.09 1.07 -12.15
C LEU A 33 -0.73 1.32 -10.87
N ASP A 34 -1.59 0.38 -10.49
CA ASP A 34 -2.42 0.47 -9.29
C ASP A 34 -1.56 0.57 -8.03
N ILE A 35 -0.50 -0.23 -7.98
CA ILE A 35 0.46 -0.24 -6.88
C ILE A 35 1.25 1.07 -6.86
N ALA A 36 1.74 1.53 -8.01
CA ALA A 36 2.48 2.79 -8.10
C ALA A 36 1.64 4.00 -7.66
N GLU A 37 0.37 4.08 -8.07
CA GLU A 37 -0.53 5.18 -7.69
C GLU A 37 -0.78 5.20 -6.17
N LEU A 38 -1.02 4.02 -5.58
CA LEU A 38 -1.22 3.85 -4.15
C LEU A 38 -0.01 4.31 -3.33
N ILE A 39 1.20 3.99 -3.80
CA ILE A 39 2.45 4.38 -3.14
C ILE A 39 2.68 5.88 -3.24
N ILE A 40 2.53 6.46 -4.43
CA ILE A 40 2.71 7.92 -4.63
C ILE A 40 1.73 8.72 -3.77
N GLU A 41 0.48 8.26 -3.64
CA GLU A 41 -0.47 8.88 -2.72
C GLU A 41 -0.05 8.74 -1.26
N ALA A 42 0.41 7.56 -0.84
CA ALA A 42 0.90 7.34 0.51
C ALA A 42 2.10 8.25 0.82
N GLU A 43 3.12 8.26 -0.03
CA GLU A 43 4.29 9.15 0.09
C GLU A 43 3.88 10.62 0.25
N LYS A 44 3.00 11.13 -0.61
CA LYS A 44 2.55 12.53 -0.52
C LYS A 44 1.71 12.82 0.71
N LYS A 45 0.82 11.91 1.08
CA LYS A 45 -0.13 12.10 2.19
C LYS A 45 0.57 12.03 3.54
N PHE A 46 1.55 11.15 3.63
CA PHE A 46 2.29 10.89 4.86
C PHE A 46 3.65 11.59 4.89
N LYS A 47 4.06 12.24 3.79
CA LYS A 47 5.37 12.88 3.59
C LYS A 47 6.57 11.94 3.77
N ILE A 48 6.37 10.65 3.50
CA ILE A 48 7.43 9.65 3.54
C ILE A 48 8.02 9.42 2.14
N GLU A 49 9.21 8.83 2.09
CA GLU A 49 9.83 8.31 0.86
C GLU A 49 9.87 6.78 0.89
N ILE A 50 9.32 6.15 -0.14
CA ILE A 50 9.32 4.70 -0.32
C ILE A 50 10.21 4.37 -1.51
N SER A 51 11.32 3.69 -1.26
CA SER A 51 12.23 3.28 -2.33
C SER A 51 11.61 2.21 -3.23
N ASP A 52 11.94 2.22 -4.52
CA ASP A 52 11.52 1.20 -5.49
C ASP A 52 11.81 -0.24 -5.00
N GLU A 53 12.92 -0.45 -4.31
CA GLU A 53 13.28 -1.77 -3.76
C GLU A 53 12.26 -2.27 -2.73
N MET A 54 11.83 -1.38 -1.83
CA MET A 54 10.78 -1.66 -0.85
C MET A 54 9.48 -2.00 -1.59
N LEU A 55 9.14 -1.18 -2.59
CA LEU A 55 7.96 -1.31 -3.45
C LEU A 55 7.93 -2.65 -4.19
N GLN A 56 9.07 -3.10 -4.72
CA GLN A 56 9.23 -4.40 -5.39
C GLN A 56 9.16 -5.59 -4.42
N ASN A 57 9.50 -5.37 -3.14
CA ASN A 57 9.36 -6.39 -2.10
C ASN A 57 7.92 -6.52 -1.57
N LEU A 58 7.04 -5.55 -1.86
CA LEU A 58 5.63 -5.61 -1.46
C LEU A 58 4.90 -6.74 -2.19
N LYS A 59 4.52 -7.78 -1.44
CA LYS A 59 3.73 -8.92 -1.96
C LYS A 59 2.31 -8.93 -1.44
N LYS A 60 2.12 -8.51 -0.20
CA LYS A 60 0.83 -8.53 0.52
C LYS A 60 0.40 -7.12 0.90
N VAL A 61 -0.90 -6.95 1.11
CA VAL A 61 -1.46 -5.68 1.63
C VAL A 61 -0.86 -5.34 3.00
N SER A 62 -0.66 -6.34 3.85
CA SER A 62 0.05 -6.25 5.14
C SER A 62 1.40 -5.56 5.02
N ASP A 63 2.23 -5.97 4.05
CA ASP A 63 3.55 -5.38 3.85
C ASP A 63 3.45 -3.89 3.54
N ILE A 64 2.54 -3.49 2.66
CA ILE A 64 2.34 -2.07 2.31
C ILE A 64 1.98 -1.26 3.55
N VAL A 65 1.00 -1.74 4.31
CA VAL A 65 0.50 -1.05 5.49
C VAL A 65 1.58 -0.92 6.56
N ASN A 66 2.29 -2.02 6.85
CA ASN A 66 3.37 -2.00 7.85
C ASN A 66 4.52 -1.11 7.40
N LEU A 67 4.91 -1.18 6.12
CA LEU A 67 6.01 -0.39 5.57
C LEU A 67 5.74 1.11 5.67
N ILE A 68 4.56 1.55 5.21
CA ILE A 68 4.16 2.95 5.31
C ILE A 68 4.07 3.36 6.80
N THR A 69 3.54 2.48 7.66
CA THR A 69 3.41 2.79 9.09
C THR A 69 4.78 2.98 9.74
N ASP A 70 5.73 2.08 9.49
CA ASP A 70 7.09 2.15 10.02
C ASP A 70 7.81 3.44 9.59
N LEU A 71 7.68 3.80 8.30
CA LEU A 71 8.25 5.05 7.77
C LEU A 71 7.61 6.30 8.38
N VAL A 72 6.30 6.27 8.63
CA VAL A 72 5.57 7.39 9.25
C VAL A 72 5.90 7.54 10.73
N GLU A 73 6.11 6.43 11.44
CA GLU A 73 6.48 6.43 12.85
C GLU A 73 7.97 6.76 13.07
N ALA A 74 8.82 6.55 12.06
CA ALA A 74 10.23 6.87 12.10
C ALA A 74 10.57 8.37 11.95
N GLU A 75 9.59 9.20 11.56
CA GLU A 75 9.72 10.66 11.36
C GLU A 75 9.05 11.49 12.48
#